data_AF-A0A6C2YP19-F1
#
_entry.id   AF-A0A6C2YP19-F1
#
_cell.length_a   1.000
_cell.length_b   1.000
_cell.length_c   1.000
_cell.angle_alpha   90.00
_cell.angle_beta   90.00
_cell.angle_gamma   90.00
#
_symmetry.space_group_name_H-M   'P 1'
#
loop_
_entity.id
_entity.type
_entity.pdbx_description
1 polymer ?
#
loop_
_entity_poly.entity_id
_entity_poly.type
_entity_poly.pdbx_seq_one_letter_code
_entity_poly.pdbx_strand_id
1 'polypeptide(L)'
;MNWILRRFCRMGIPATLAVSLLLLPTALWACSFCAGNLKRLTTFRQEISTARLIVIGTLSNPQLSPGSDTGTTDFQIEQRLRPHPSIADRKQFTIPRYVPIDPKKPNRFLLFCDVRSDGIDPYRGVPVHTDGMAAYLVDASRLSATDLGSRIAFFVKHLRSNDPEIAQDAFLEIARIPDADLEAHAKQLSPEIIREALFDPKTPTERLGVYGYLLGLCGGPADAEQLRQRIEATDREQRETFGGLLTGYVMLRPEAGWKWIEQRFANASGGLSEKLALLGTVQFLQQRNPAASRETILRIYHKLLLDRDLCDLITEDLRRWKWWDCTDMILSRFGDATFAAPIVRNGILRYALTCDDATCRAFIAKHRAEYAEILADIQESLQFERDAENRSRSNAPMNSAKSPR
;
A
#
# COMPACT_ATOMS: atom_id res chain seq x y z
N MET A 1 61.69 29.95 10.04
CA MET A 1 61.30 31.32 9.65
C MET A 1 60.49 31.22 8.35
N ASN A 2 59.39 30.48 8.37
CA ASN A 2 58.01 30.91 8.69
C ASN A 2 57.55 32.10 7.85
N TRP A 3 57.00 31.83 6.65
CA TRP A 3 55.70 32.41 6.21
C TRP A 3 55.16 31.90 4.86
N ILE A 4 55.35 30.62 4.53
CA ILE A 4 54.68 30.00 3.37
C ILE A 4 54.07 28.69 3.86
N LEU A 5 52.82 28.74 4.32
CA LEU A 5 51.86 27.63 4.49
C LEU A 5 50.67 28.15 5.31
N ARG A 6 49.66 28.74 4.65
CA ARG A 6 48.25 28.85 5.09
C ARG A 6 47.47 29.73 4.11
N ARG A 7 47.16 29.20 2.93
CA ARG A 7 46.08 29.76 2.09
C ARG A 7 45.57 28.74 1.06
N PHE A 8 45.08 27.61 1.53
CA PHE A 8 44.22 26.72 0.76
C PHE A 8 43.21 26.06 1.72
N CYS A 9 41.98 25.88 1.23
CA CYS A 9 40.78 25.38 1.93
C CYS A 9 39.99 26.38 2.79
N ARG A 10 39.18 27.20 2.11
CA ARG A 10 37.78 27.52 2.46
C ARG A 10 37.14 28.23 1.26
N MET A 11 36.85 27.46 0.22
CA MET A 11 35.98 27.88 -0.88
C MET A 11 34.82 26.90 -0.94
N GLY A 12 33.62 27.48 -1.04
CA GLY A 12 32.35 26.83 -0.83
C GLY A 12 32.08 25.67 -1.77
N ILE A 13 31.53 24.61 -1.18
CA ILE A 13 30.69 23.66 -1.88
C ILE A 13 29.26 24.16 -1.63
N PRO A 14 28.46 24.50 -2.65
CA PRO A 14 27.06 24.81 -2.43
C PRO A 14 26.37 23.54 -1.94
N ALA A 15 25.67 23.65 -0.80
CA ALA A 15 24.85 22.60 -0.23
C ALA A 15 23.56 22.41 -1.05
N THR A 16 23.70 22.02 -2.31
CA THR A 16 22.62 21.47 -3.13
C THR A 16 22.69 19.95 -3.02
N LEU A 17 22.08 19.36 -2.00
CA LEU A 17 21.63 17.94 -1.98
C LEU A 17 21.06 17.58 -0.59
N ALA A 18 19.73 17.63 -0.47
CA ALA A 18 18.88 16.62 0.19
C ALA A 18 17.44 17.15 0.44
N VAL A 19 16.74 17.62 -0.61
CA VAL A 19 15.27 17.80 -0.59
C VAL A 19 14.61 16.63 -1.33
N SER A 20 15.08 15.42 -1.04
CA SER A 20 14.58 14.19 -1.65
C SER A 20 14.13 13.22 -0.56
N LEU A 21 12.93 13.47 0.00
CA LEU A 21 11.93 12.48 0.42
C LEU A 21 10.88 13.18 1.29
N LEU A 22 9.60 13.08 0.89
CA LEU A 22 8.34 13.34 1.63
C LEU A 22 7.28 14.08 0.80
N LEU A 23 7.45 14.17 -0.51
CA LEU A 23 6.29 14.14 -1.42
C LEU A 23 5.78 12.70 -1.47
N LEU A 24 5.09 12.26 -0.41
CA LEU A 24 4.08 11.21 -0.57
C LEU A 24 3.02 11.83 -1.48
N PRO A 25 2.83 11.35 -2.72
CA PRO A 25 1.67 11.75 -3.49
C PRO A 25 0.46 11.42 -2.63
N THR A 26 -0.51 12.32 -2.55
CA THR A 26 -1.85 11.99 -2.06
C THR A 26 -2.27 10.72 -2.76
N ALA A 27 -2.25 9.60 -2.02
CA ALA A 27 -2.43 8.29 -2.59
C ALA A 27 -3.77 8.31 -3.31
N LEU A 28 -3.75 8.14 -4.63
CA LEU A 28 -4.93 7.75 -5.38
C LEU A 28 -5.31 6.35 -4.87
N TRP A 29 -6.10 6.36 -3.79
CA TRP A 29 -7.11 5.43 -3.30
C TRP A 29 -6.98 4.01 -3.86
N ALA A 30 -5.93 3.31 -3.49
CA ALA A 30 -5.84 1.85 -3.57
C ALA A 30 -5.53 1.35 -2.15
N CYS A 31 -6.03 0.17 -1.79
CA CYS A 31 -6.09 -0.34 -0.41
C CYS A 31 -4.86 0.05 0.44
N SER A 32 -5.14 0.78 1.52
CA SER A 32 -4.13 1.43 2.37
C SER A 32 -3.20 0.44 3.08
N PHE A 33 -3.60 -0.84 3.16
CA PHE A 33 -2.82 -1.92 3.76
C PHE A 33 -2.04 -2.76 2.75
N CYS A 34 -2.15 -2.49 1.45
CA CYS A 34 -1.43 -3.22 0.44
C CYS A 34 0.02 -2.73 0.36
N ALA A 35 0.97 -3.63 0.67
CA ALA A 35 2.40 -3.37 0.58
C ALA A 35 2.79 -2.77 -0.79
N GLY A 36 3.67 -1.77 -0.79
CA GLY A 36 3.99 -0.95 -1.98
C GLY A 36 4.48 -1.73 -3.20
N ASN A 37 5.06 -2.92 -3.01
CA ASN A 37 5.46 -3.81 -4.11
C ASN A 37 4.27 -4.48 -4.82
N LEU A 38 3.13 -4.68 -4.14
CA LEU A 38 1.92 -5.27 -4.75
C LEU A 38 1.38 -4.41 -5.88
N LYS A 39 1.52 -3.08 -5.79
CA LYS A 39 1.08 -2.15 -6.84
C LYS A 39 1.82 -2.31 -8.17
N ARG A 40 3.07 -2.83 -8.11
CA ARG A 40 3.91 -3.10 -9.29
C ARG A 40 3.59 -4.43 -9.96
N LEU A 41 2.83 -5.30 -9.30
CA LEU A 41 2.43 -6.58 -9.86
C LEU A 41 1.25 -6.38 -10.83
N THR A 42 1.29 -7.10 -11.95
CA THR A 42 0.28 -7.04 -13.01
C THR A 42 -0.73 -8.15 -12.81
N THR A 43 -2.03 -7.82 -12.78
CA THR A 43 -3.09 -8.83 -12.73
C THR A 43 -3.27 -9.48 -14.10
N PHE A 44 -3.86 -10.67 -14.14
CA PHE A 44 -4.14 -11.36 -15.40
C PHE A 44 -5.07 -10.56 -16.28
N ARG A 45 -6.04 -9.80 -15.75
CA ARG A 45 -6.88 -8.92 -16.58
C ARG A 45 -6.08 -7.82 -17.26
N GLN A 46 -5.11 -7.24 -16.56
CA GLN A 46 -4.18 -6.29 -17.18
C GLN A 46 -3.32 -6.97 -18.25
N GLU A 47 -2.77 -8.15 -17.97
CA GLU A 47 -2.00 -8.91 -18.97
C GLU A 47 -2.83 -9.29 -20.20
N ILE A 48 -4.07 -9.73 -20.00
CA ILE A 48 -5.00 -10.07 -21.06
C ILE A 48 -5.25 -8.87 -21.98
N SER A 49 -5.32 -7.66 -21.41
CA SER A 49 -5.55 -6.44 -22.18
C SER A 49 -4.38 -6.10 -23.11
N THR A 50 -3.14 -6.42 -22.71
CA THR A 50 -1.92 -6.05 -23.44
C THR A 50 -1.37 -7.17 -24.33
N ALA A 51 -1.54 -8.44 -23.94
CA ALA A 51 -0.98 -9.57 -24.68
C ALA A 51 -1.62 -9.72 -26.08
N ARG A 52 -0.79 -10.00 -27.09
CA ARG A 52 -1.26 -10.26 -28.45
C ARG A 52 -1.64 -11.72 -28.67
N LEU A 53 -1.03 -12.61 -27.90
CA LEU A 53 -1.24 -14.04 -27.94
C LEU A 53 -1.23 -14.59 -26.50
N ILE A 54 -2.20 -15.44 -26.18
CA ILE A 54 -2.30 -16.10 -24.87
C ILE A 54 -2.58 -17.58 -25.09
N VAL A 55 -1.69 -18.43 -24.57
CA VAL A 55 -1.75 -19.89 -24.77
C VAL A 55 -1.44 -20.63 -23.48
N ILE A 56 -2.05 -21.80 -23.31
CA ILE A 56 -1.66 -22.79 -22.30
C ILE A 56 -1.05 -23.98 -23.02
N GLY A 57 0.00 -24.54 -22.44
CA GLY A 57 0.75 -25.62 -23.05
C GLY A 57 1.86 -26.13 -22.15
N THR A 58 2.66 -27.06 -22.67
CA THR A 58 3.75 -27.70 -21.95
C THR A 58 5.10 -27.42 -22.60
N LEU A 59 6.12 -27.20 -21.76
CA LEU A 59 7.50 -27.10 -22.20
C LEU A 59 8.03 -28.49 -22.56
N SER A 60 8.84 -28.57 -23.61
CA SER A 60 9.50 -29.79 -24.09
C SER A 60 10.84 -29.45 -24.75
N ASN A 61 11.72 -30.46 -24.89
CA ASN A 61 12.97 -30.36 -25.66
C ASN A 61 13.83 -29.09 -25.37
N PRO A 62 14.25 -28.85 -24.11
CA PRO A 62 15.12 -27.73 -23.79
C PRO A 62 16.55 -28.01 -24.31
N GLN A 63 17.08 -27.11 -25.13
CA GLN A 63 18.41 -27.24 -25.75
C GLN A 63 19.27 -26.03 -25.40
N LEU A 64 20.47 -26.26 -24.87
CA LEU A 64 21.48 -25.21 -24.68
C LEU A 64 22.27 -25.04 -25.98
N SER A 65 22.51 -23.79 -26.36
CA SER A 65 23.40 -23.49 -27.48
C SER A 65 24.85 -23.72 -27.04
N PRO A 66 25.65 -24.52 -27.80
CA PRO A 66 27.01 -24.87 -27.40
C PRO A 66 27.87 -23.63 -27.10
N GLY A 67 28.46 -23.58 -25.90
CA GLY A 67 29.37 -22.49 -25.49
C GLY A 67 28.68 -21.16 -25.15
N SER A 68 27.37 -21.14 -24.90
CA SER A 68 26.64 -19.95 -24.45
C SER A 68 25.66 -20.26 -23.34
N ASP A 69 25.25 -19.24 -22.57
CA ASP A 69 24.14 -19.32 -21.60
C ASP A 69 22.76 -19.16 -22.27
N THR A 70 22.71 -19.18 -23.61
CA THR A 70 21.47 -19.08 -24.39
C THR A 70 21.03 -20.46 -24.87
N GLY A 71 19.78 -20.56 -25.32
CA GLY A 71 19.25 -21.81 -25.84
C GLY A 71 17.80 -21.67 -26.25
N THR A 72 17.18 -22.81 -26.53
CA THR A 72 15.80 -22.89 -26.99
C THR A 72 15.01 -23.88 -26.15
N THR A 73 13.69 -23.75 -26.17
CA THR A 73 12.78 -24.72 -25.56
C THR A 73 11.50 -24.74 -26.38
N ASP A 74 11.00 -25.93 -26.69
CA ASP A 74 9.76 -26.08 -27.43
C ASP A 74 8.56 -25.95 -26.51
N PHE A 75 7.50 -25.31 -27.00
CA PHE A 75 6.24 -25.15 -26.30
C PHE A 75 5.11 -25.80 -27.10
N GLN A 76 4.54 -26.88 -26.55
CA GLN A 76 3.42 -27.61 -27.12
C GLN A 76 2.11 -26.93 -26.73
N ILE A 77 1.36 -26.45 -27.70
CA ILE A 77 0.12 -25.69 -27.47
C ILE A 77 -1.02 -26.66 -27.18
N GLU A 78 -1.61 -26.55 -25.99
CA GLU A 78 -2.81 -27.29 -25.60
C GLU A 78 -4.07 -26.45 -25.84
N GLN A 79 -4.04 -25.18 -25.45
CA GLN A 79 -5.19 -24.28 -25.53
C GLN A 79 -4.77 -22.89 -26.00
N ARG A 80 -5.62 -22.24 -26.81
CA ARG A 80 -5.44 -20.86 -27.27
C ARG A 80 -6.53 -20.00 -26.64
N LEU A 81 -6.16 -19.21 -25.64
CA LEU A 81 -7.09 -18.32 -24.94
C LEU A 81 -7.28 -17.00 -25.70
N ARG A 82 -6.20 -16.51 -26.34
CA ARG A 82 -6.23 -15.40 -27.29
C ARG A 82 -5.44 -15.84 -28.53
N PRO A 83 -6.09 -16.29 -29.61
CA PRO A 83 -5.39 -16.77 -30.80
C PRO A 83 -4.75 -15.62 -31.58
N HIS A 84 -3.70 -15.93 -32.33
CA HIS A 84 -3.05 -15.02 -33.26
C HIS A 84 -2.69 -15.76 -34.56
N PRO A 85 -2.79 -15.13 -35.74
CA PRO A 85 -2.51 -15.80 -37.04
C PRO A 85 -1.14 -16.47 -37.13
N SER A 86 -0.13 -15.97 -36.39
CA SER A 86 1.22 -16.55 -36.35
C SER A 86 1.30 -18.00 -35.84
N ILE A 87 0.25 -18.49 -35.16
CA ILE A 87 0.18 -19.88 -34.64
C ILE A 87 -1.09 -20.64 -35.03
N ALA A 88 -1.81 -20.17 -36.06
CA ALA A 88 -3.16 -20.67 -36.41
C ALA A 88 -3.26 -22.20 -36.34
N ASP A 89 -2.51 -22.91 -37.18
CA ASP A 89 -2.52 -24.38 -37.25
C ASP A 89 -1.33 -25.05 -36.55
N ARG A 90 -0.44 -24.24 -35.95
CA ARG A 90 0.80 -24.75 -35.32
C ARG A 90 0.45 -25.45 -34.01
N LYS A 91 0.82 -26.72 -33.86
CA LYS A 91 0.68 -27.44 -32.57
C LYS A 91 1.78 -27.10 -31.56
N GLN A 92 2.87 -26.49 -32.01
CA GLN A 92 3.99 -26.08 -31.17
C GLN A 92 4.71 -24.87 -31.76
N PHE A 93 5.49 -24.17 -30.93
CA PHE A 93 6.49 -23.20 -31.37
C PHE A 93 7.71 -23.24 -30.45
N THR A 94 8.85 -22.79 -30.94
CA THR A 94 10.10 -22.74 -30.18
C THR A 94 10.26 -21.38 -29.53
N ILE A 95 10.56 -21.37 -28.23
CA ILE A 95 10.89 -20.18 -27.45
C ILE A 95 12.40 -19.96 -27.55
N PRO A 96 12.88 -18.74 -27.84
CA PRO A 96 14.31 -18.44 -27.97
C PRO A 96 14.99 -18.26 -26.59
N ARG A 97 14.66 -19.13 -25.62
CA ARG A 97 15.25 -19.17 -24.28
C ARG A 97 15.36 -20.62 -23.82
N TYR A 98 16.44 -20.95 -23.12
CA TYR A 98 16.56 -22.22 -22.41
C TYR A 98 15.74 -22.16 -21.12
N VAL A 99 14.73 -23.03 -21.02
CA VAL A 99 13.93 -23.20 -19.81
C VAL A 99 14.08 -24.64 -19.33
N PRO A 100 14.80 -24.90 -18.23
CA PRO A 100 15.02 -26.26 -17.75
C PRO A 100 13.70 -26.89 -17.30
N ILE A 101 13.48 -28.15 -17.69
CA ILE A 101 12.32 -28.94 -17.27
C ILE A 101 12.76 -29.82 -16.09
N ASP A 102 12.21 -29.53 -14.92
CA ASP A 102 12.38 -30.33 -13.71
C ASP A 102 11.14 -31.23 -13.53
N PRO A 103 11.28 -32.56 -13.50
CA PRO A 103 10.16 -33.47 -13.29
C PRO A 103 9.38 -33.24 -11.98
N LYS A 104 9.97 -32.54 -11.00
CA LYS A 104 9.33 -32.20 -9.73
C LYS A 104 8.56 -30.87 -9.76
N LYS A 105 8.69 -30.10 -10.83
CA LYS A 105 8.02 -28.79 -11.00
C LYS A 105 6.96 -28.87 -12.10
N PRO A 106 5.96 -27.97 -12.10
CA PRO A 106 5.03 -27.88 -13.21
C PRO A 106 5.79 -27.61 -14.51
N ASN A 107 5.54 -28.44 -15.52
CA ASN A 107 6.02 -28.22 -16.90
C ASN A 107 4.93 -27.60 -17.79
N ARG A 108 3.73 -27.39 -17.24
CA ARG A 108 2.60 -26.74 -17.90
C ARG A 108 2.55 -25.27 -17.54
N PHE A 109 2.40 -24.41 -18.54
CA PHE A 109 2.47 -22.96 -18.39
C PHE A 109 1.37 -22.27 -19.20
N LEU A 110 0.92 -21.15 -18.65
CA LEU A 110 0.19 -20.10 -19.33
C LEU A 110 1.23 -19.06 -19.80
N LEU A 111 1.28 -18.80 -21.10
CA LEU A 111 2.17 -17.80 -21.68
C LEU A 111 1.37 -16.59 -22.16
N PHE A 112 1.82 -15.41 -21.74
CA PHE A 112 1.44 -14.14 -22.35
C PHE A 112 2.55 -13.72 -23.30
N CYS A 113 2.17 -13.49 -24.55
CA CYS A 113 3.12 -13.24 -25.62
C CYS A 113 2.80 -11.94 -26.37
N ASP A 114 3.86 -11.27 -26.78
CA ASP A 114 3.82 -10.30 -27.88
C ASP A 114 4.09 -11.03 -29.20
N VAL A 115 3.70 -10.42 -30.32
CA VAL A 115 3.98 -10.93 -31.65
C VAL A 115 4.60 -9.82 -32.49
N ARG A 116 5.84 -10.08 -32.93
CA ARG A 116 6.72 -9.19 -33.68
C ARG A 116 7.11 -9.83 -35.02
N SER A 117 7.80 -9.06 -35.87
CA SER A 117 8.25 -9.53 -37.19
C SER A 117 9.25 -10.69 -37.10
N ASP A 118 10.02 -10.78 -36.03
CA ASP A 118 11.03 -11.80 -35.75
C ASP A 118 10.48 -13.03 -35.03
N GLY A 119 9.22 -13.01 -34.57
CA GLY A 119 8.54 -14.17 -34.01
C GLY A 119 7.59 -13.88 -32.85
N ILE A 120 7.41 -14.89 -32.01
CA ILE A 120 6.60 -14.84 -30.79
C ILE A 120 7.55 -14.57 -29.63
N ASP A 121 7.25 -13.57 -28.81
CA ASP A 121 8.04 -13.22 -27.62
C ASP A 121 7.21 -13.49 -26.36
N PRO A 122 7.41 -14.63 -25.68
CA PRO A 122 6.82 -14.89 -24.37
C PRO A 122 7.50 -14.00 -23.33
N TYR A 123 6.81 -12.92 -22.95
CA TYR A 123 7.33 -11.97 -21.98
C TYR A 123 6.95 -12.33 -20.54
N ARG A 124 5.90 -13.14 -20.35
CA ARG A 124 5.49 -13.67 -19.04
C ARG A 124 5.03 -15.12 -19.16
N GLY A 125 5.58 -15.99 -18.31
CA GLY A 125 5.12 -17.37 -18.14
C GLY A 125 4.63 -17.59 -16.72
N VAL A 126 3.47 -18.23 -16.59
CA VAL A 126 2.82 -18.53 -15.31
C VAL A 126 2.66 -20.05 -15.20
N PRO A 127 3.22 -20.71 -14.17
CA PRO A 127 3.00 -22.13 -13.94
C PRO A 127 1.51 -22.45 -13.78
N VAL A 128 1.04 -23.52 -14.40
CA VAL A 128 -0.34 -23.98 -14.28
C VAL A 128 -0.37 -25.19 -13.37
N HIS A 129 -1.03 -25.06 -12.22
CA HIS A 129 -1.10 -26.12 -11.20
C HIS A 129 -2.40 -26.92 -11.30
N THR A 130 -3.43 -26.37 -11.92
CA THR A 130 -4.75 -26.99 -12.06
C THR A 130 -5.32 -26.80 -13.47
N ASP A 131 -6.29 -27.64 -13.86
CA ASP A 131 -7.00 -27.48 -15.13
C ASP A 131 -7.91 -26.24 -15.18
N GLY A 132 -8.16 -25.60 -14.03
CA GLY A 132 -9.07 -24.46 -13.91
C GLY A 132 -8.53 -23.13 -14.46
N MET A 133 -7.23 -23.02 -14.74
CA MET A 133 -6.59 -21.76 -15.17
C MET A 133 -7.23 -21.16 -16.43
N ALA A 134 -7.52 -21.99 -17.43
CA ALA A 134 -8.13 -21.53 -18.68
C ALA A 134 -9.51 -20.89 -18.44
N ALA A 135 -10.37 -21.61 -17.71
CA ALA A 135 -11.72 -21.16 -17.38
C ALA A 135 -11.67 -19.87 -16.55
N TYR A 136 -10.79 -19.81 -15.54
CA TYR A 136 -10.59 -18.62 -14.73
C TYR A 136 -10.23 -17.38 -15.58
N LEU A 137 -9.25 -17.49 -16.49
CA LEU A 137 -8.88 -16.37 -17.36
C LEU A 137 -10.03 -15.92 -18.26
N VAL A 138 -10.75 -16.88 -18.84
CA VAL A 138 -11.91 -16.58 -19.70
C VAL A 138 -12.99 -15.85 -18.90
N ASP A 139 -13.33 -16.34 -17.72
CA ASP A 139 -14.36 -15.71 -16.87
C ASP A 139 -13.90 -14.33 -16.39
N ALA A 140 -12.66 -14.20 -15.91
CA ALA A 140 -12.09 -12.92 -15.48
C ALA A 140 -12.06 -11.88 -16.61
N SER A 141 -11.79 -12.31 -17.85
CA SER A 141 -11.77 -11.41 -19.02
C SER A 141 -13.15 -10.86 -19.39
N ARG A 142 -14.22 -11.58 -19.04
CA ARG A 142 -15.61 -11.21 -19.34
C ARG A 142 -16.22 -10.29 -18.28
N LEU A 143 -15.58 -10.13 -17.13
CA LEU A 143 -16.06 -9.24 -16.08
C LEU A 143 -16.08 -7.78 -16.57
N SER A 144 -17.26 -7.16 -16.46
CA SER A 144 -17.44 -5.76 -16.80
C SER A 144 -16.57 -4.85 -15.94
N ALA A 145 -15.92 -3.86 -16.55
CA ALA A 145 -15.14 -2.86 -15.82
C ALA A 145 -16.01 -2.00 -14.88
N THR A 146 -17.30 -1.83 -15.19
CA THR A 146 -18.24 -0.95 -14.46
C THR A 146 -19.05 -1.68 -13.39
N ASP A 147 -19.11 -3.02 -13.41
CA ASP A 147 -19.80 -3.81 -12.39
C ASP A 147 -18.82 -4.28 -11.31
N LEU A 148 -18.55 -3.38 -10.37
CA LEU A 148 -17.58 -3.65 -9.31
C LEU A 148 -18.04 -4.73 -8.33
N GLY A 149 -19.34 -4.79 -8.01
CA GLY A 149 -19.90 -5.79 -7.11
C GLY A 149 -19.70 -7.22 -7.61
N SER A 150 -20.04 -7.49 -8.88
CA SER A 150 -19.82 -8.81 -9.47
C SER A 150 -18.33 -9.16 -9.57
N ARG A 151 -17.46 -8.17 -9.83
CA ARG A 151 -16.00 -8.38 -9.83
C ARG A 151 -15.49 -8.79 -8.46
N ILE A 152 -15.89 -8.07 -7.41
CA ILE A 152 -15.52 -8.40 -6.02
C ILE A 152 -15.96 -9.82 -5.69
N ALA A 153 -17.24 -10.14 -5.93
CA ALA A 153 -17.79 -11.47 -5.64
C ALA A 153 -17.03 -12.59 -6.38
N PHE A 154 -16.67 -12.35 -7.65
CA PHE A 154 -15.87 -13.30 -8.43
C PHE A 154 -14.48 -13.52 -7.81
N PHE A 155 -13.70 -12.45 -7.58
CA PHE A 155 -12.33 -12.62 -7.08
C PHE A 155 -12.28 -13.13 -5.65
N VAL A 156 -13.21 -12.74 -4.79
CA VAL A 156 -13.36 -13.29 -3.44
C VAL A 156 -13.42 -14.82 -3.47
N LYS A 157 -14.26 -15.39 -4.35
CA LYS A 157 -14.38 -16.85 -4.53
C LYS A 157 -13.05 -17.53 -4.87
N HIS A 158 -12.13 -16.81 -5.51
CA HIS A 158 -10.84 -17.32 -5.97
C HIS A 158 -9.68 -17.06 -5.00
N LEU A 159 -9.89 -16.35 -3.88
CA LEU A 159 -8.84 -16.11 -2.87
C LEU A 159 -8.25 -17.39 -2.27
N ARG A 160 -9.03 -18.48 -2.26
CA ARG A 160 -8.64 -19.81 -1.76
C ARG A 160 -8.49 -20.84 -2.88
N SER A 161 -8.21 -20.41 -4.10
CA SER A 161 -7.96 -21.34 -5.20
C SER A 161 -6.83 -22.30 -4.85
N ASN A 162 -7.01 -23.59 -5.19
CA ASN A 162 -5.95 -24.59 -5.09
C ASN A 162 -4.79 -24.33 -6.07
N ASP A 163 -5.03 -23.48 -7.07
CA ASP A 163 -3.98 -22.94 -7.92
C ASP A 163 -3.43 -21.64 -7.31
N PRO A 164 -2.17 -21.62 -6.83
CA PRO A 164 -1.59 -20.47 -6.14
C PRO A 164 -1.51 -19.22 -7.01
N GLU A 165 -1.38 -19.37 -8.33
CA GLU A 165 -1.32 -18.26 -9.27
C GLU A 165 -2.70 -17.61 -9.45
N ILE A 166 -3.78 -18.40 -9.45
CA ILE A 166 -5.16 -17.88 -9.43
C ILE A 166 -5.43 -17.16 -8.10
N ALA A 167 -5.04 -17.76 -6.97
CA ALA A 167 -5.23 -17.14 -5.65
C ALA A 167 -4.45 -15.83 -5.52
N GLN A 168 -3.25 -15.75 -6.10
CA GLN A 168 -2.45 -14.53 -6.17
C GLN A 168 -3.13 -13.46 -7.03
N ASP A 169 -3.62 -13.81 -8.23
CA ASP A 169 -4.31 -12.86 -9.10
C ASP A 169 -5.57 -12.29 -8.45
N ALA A 170 -6.39 -13.16 -7.85
CA ALA A 170 -7.59 -12.76 -7.12
C ALA A 170 -7.27 -11.80 -5.97
N PHE A 171 -6.22 -12.09 -5.20
CA PHE A 171 -5.74 -11.18 -4.16
C PHE A 171 -5.32 -9.83 -4.73
N LEU A 172 -4.57 -9.79 -5.83
CA LEU A 172 -4.12 -8.55 -6.47
C LEU A 172 -5.29 -7.72 -7.02
N GLU A 173 -6.31 -8.35 -7.57
CA GLU A 173 -7.52 -7.66 -8.06
C GLU A 173 -8.27 -7.00 -6.91
N ILE A 174 -8.43 -7.69 -5.76
CA ILE A 174 -9.08 -7.12 -4.56
C ILE A 174 -8.23 -6.03 -3.91
N ALA A 175 -6.92 -6.27 -3.74
CA ALA A 175 -5.95 -5.35 -3.16
C ALA A 175 -5.88 -3.98 -3.87
N ARG A 176 -6.29 -3.92 -5.13
CA ARG A 176 -6.30 -2.69 -5.93
C ARG A 176 -7.58 -1.88 -5.83
N ILE A 177 -8.63 -2.43 -5.24
CA ILE A 177 -9.91 -1.74 -5.12
C ILE A 177 -9.75 -0.63 -4.07
N PRO A 178 -10.25 0.59 -4.35
CA PRO A 178 -10.31 1.66 -3.35
C PRO A 178 -11.04 1.24 -2.08
N ASP A 179 -10.58 1.71 -0.92
CA ASP A 179 -11.16 1.32 0.38
C ASP A 179 -12.66 1.68 0.49
N ALA A 180 -13.07 2.85 -0.02
CA ALA A 180 -14.47 3.28 -0.04
C ALA A 180 -15.36 2.40 -0.93
N ASP A 181 -14.80 1.86 -2.01
CA ASP A 181 -15.53 0.97 -2.91
C ASP A 181 -15.68 -0.43 -2.29
N LEU A 182 -14.65 -0.93 -1.59
CA LEU A 182 -14.73 -2.16 -0.81
C LEU A 182 -15.79 -2.04 0.29
N GLU A 183 -15.85 -0.90 0.97
CA GLU A 183 -16.88 -0.60 1.98
C GLU A 183 -18.30 -0.63 1.39
N ALA A 184 -18.50 0.04 0.26
CA ALA A 184 -19.80 0.07 -0.42
C ALA A 184 -20.27 -1.32 -0.89
N HIS A 185 -19.33 -2.25 -1.10
CA HIS A 185 -19.57 -3.61 -1.57
C HIS A 185 -19.18 -4.69 -0.53
N ALA A 186 -19.25 -4.35 0.76
CA ALA A 186 -18.86 -5.29 1.82
C ALA A 186 -19.67 -6.60 1.80
N LYS A 187 -20.92 -6.57 1.31
CA LYS A 187 -21.79 -7.75 1.19
C LYS A 187 -21.25 -8.80 0.20
N GLN A 188 -20.40 -8.40 -0.73
CA GLN A 188 -19.81 -9.28 -1.75
C GLN A 188 -18.54 -9.99 -1.26
N LEU A 189 -18.01 -9.62 -0.08
CA LEU A 189 -16.74 -10.14 0.44
C LEU A 189 -16.82 -11.55 1.04
N SER A 190 -18.00 -12.04 1.42
CA SER A 190 -18.22 -13.32 2.14
C SER A 190 -17.29 -13.50 3.37
N PRO A 191 -17.78 -13.25 4.59
CA PRO A 191 -16.96 -13.38 5.80
C PRO A 191 -16.42 -14.80 5.99
N GLU A 192 -17.10 -15.83 5.50
CA GLU A 192 -16.65 -17.22 5.53
C GLU A 192 -15.37 -17.39 4.73
N ILE A 193 -15.34 -16.94 3.47
CA ILE A 193 -14.17 -17.09 2.60
C ILE A 193 -12.99 -16.29 3.14
N ILE A 194 -13.23 -15.05 3.60
CA ILE A 194 -12.16 -14.21 4.16
C ILE A 194 -11.60 -14.81 5.44
N ARG A 195 -12.45 -15.31 6.35
CA ARG A 195 -12.03 -15.99 7.57
C ARG A 195 -11.17 -17.19 7.24
N GLU A 196 -11.66 -18.06 6.37
CA GLU A 196 -10.92 -19.26 5.97
C GLU A 196 -9.60 -18.93 5.28
N ALA A 197 -9.53 -17.87 4.48
CA ALA A 197 -8.28 -17.41 3.87
C ALA A 197 -7.32 -16.80 4.89
N LEU A 198 -7.82 -16.04 5.87
CA LEU A 198 -7.01 -15.39 6.89
C LEU A 198 -6.33 -16.38 7.84
N PHE A 199 -7.02 -17.45 8.21
CA PHE A 199 -6.54 -18.43 9.18
C PHE A 199 -5.90 -19.67 8.53
N ASP A 200 -5.81 -19.72 7.20
CA ASP A 200 -5.06 -20.77 6.52
C ASP A 200 -3.55 -20.63 6.81
N PRO A 201 -2.88 -21.65 7.36
CA PRO A 201 -1.45 -21.59 7.67
C PRO A 201 -0.57 -21.44 6.42
N LYS A 202 -1.11 -21.67 5.21
CA LYS A 202 -0.40 -21.49 3.93
C LYS A 202 -0.55 -20.09 3.36
N THR A 203 -1.39 -19.23 3.94
CA THR A 203 -1.57 -17.87 3.44
C THR A 203 -0.29 -17.06 3.62
N PRO A 204 0.24 -16.44 2.54
CA PRO A 204 1.41 -15.58 2.63
C PRO A 204 1.17 -14.42 3.61
N THR A 205 2.15 -14.16 4.46
CA THR A 205 2.08 -13.17 5.55
C THR A 205 1.63 -11.80 5.03
N GLU A 206 2.15 -11.35 3.90
CA GLU A 206 1.84 -10.07 3.28
C GLU A 206 0.35 -9.87 2.91
N ARG A 207 -0.45 -10.94 2.88
CA ARG A 207 -1.91 -10.86 2.62
C ARG A 207 -2.74 -10.67 3.88
N LEU A 208 -2.20 -11.03 5.05
CA LEU A 208 -2.95 -11.11 6.30
C LEU A 208 -3.55 -9.76 6.72
N GLY A 209 -2.82 -8.67 6.52
CA GLY A 209 -3.32 -7.32 6.81
C GLY A 209 -4.58 -7.00 6.00
N VAL A 210 -4.54 -7.27 4.69
CA VAL A 210 -5.70 -7.04 3.80
C VAL A 210 -6.87 -7.93 4.21
N TYR A 211 -6.65 -9.22 4.45
CA TYR A 211 -7.73 -10.11 4.89
C TYR A 211 -8.31 -9.71 6.25
N GLY A 212 -7.49 -9.23 7.18
CA GLY A 212 -7.94 -8.64 8.44
C GLY A 212 -8.89 -7.47 8.24
N TYR A 213 -8.52 -6.55 7.36
CA TYR A 213 -9.36 -5.40 7.00
C TYR A 213 -10.66 -5.84 6.32
N LEU A 214 -10.60 -6.74 5.33
CA LEU A 214 -11.78 -7.27 4.65
C LEU A 214 -12.73 -7.99 5.62
N LEU A 215 -12.19 -8.72 6.61
CA LEU A 215 -13.00 -9.35 7.65
C LEU A 215 -13.65 -8.31 8.56
N GLY A 216 -12.98 -7.18 8.79
CA GLY A 216 -13.57 -6.01 9.46
C GLY A 216 -14.78 -5.42 8.74
N LEU A 217 -14.79 -5.50 7.40
CA LEU A 217 -15.89 -4.98 6.57
C LEU A 217 -17.12 -5.88 6.55
N CYS A 218 -16.92 -7.20 6.53
CA CYS A 218 -18.01 -8.16 6.28
C CYS A 218 -18.29 -9.13 7.43
N GLY A 219 -17.42 -9.20 8.44
CA GLY A 219 -17.50 -10.12 9.56
C GLY A 219 -18.40 -9.63 10.69
N GLY A 220 -18.37 -10.38 11.80
CA GLY A 220 -19.16 -10.09 13.00
C GLY A 220 -18.38 -10.24 14.32
N PRO A 221 -19.06 -10.17 15.47
CA PRO A 221 -18.40 -10.18 16.78
C PRO A 221 -17.53 -11.41 17.06
N ALA A 222 -17.87 -12.58 16.50
CA ALA A 222 -17.08 -13.81 16.65
C ALA A 222 -15.75 -13.75 15.88
N ASP A 223 -15.69 -12.98 14.80
CA ASP A 223 -14.46 -12.75 14.02
C ASP A 223 -13.50 -11.83 14.76
N ALA A 224 -14.03 -10.88 15.54
CA ALA A 224 -13.22 -9.96 16.32
C ALA A 224 -12.32 -10.67 17.33
N GLU A 225 -12.83 -11.71 17.99
CA GLU A 225 -12.03 -12.47 18.97
C GLU A 225 -10.91 -13.26 18.28
N GLN A 226 -11.17 -13.83 17.11
CA GLN A 226 -10.15 -14.53 16.33
C GLN A 226 -9.08 -13.55 15.80
N LEU A 227 -9.48 -12.36 15.35
CA LEU A 227 -8.55 -11.29 14.99
C LEU A 227 -7.67 -10.89 16.17
N ARG A 228 -8.26 -10.71 17.36
CA ARG A 228 -7.52 -10.38 18.58
C ARG A 228 -6.46 -11.44 18.91
N GLN A 229 -6.84 -12.72 18.89
CA GLN A 229 -5.92 -13.82 19.12
C GLN A 229 -4.79 -13.86 18.09
N ARG A 230 -5.10 -13.58 16.82
CA ARG A 230 -4.08 -13.52 15.76
C ARG A 230 -3.12 -12.37 15.96
N ILE A 231 -3.61 -11.19 16.32
CA ILE A 231 -2.80 -10.00 16.65
C ILE A 231 -1.86 -10.31 17.81
N GLU A 232 -2.36 -10.96 18.86
CA GLU A 232 -1.57 -11.36 20.04
C GLU A 232 -0.51 -12.43 19.72
N ALA A 233 -0.79 -13.31 18.76
CA ALA A 233 0.14 -14.35 18.29
C ALA A 233 1.15 -13.86 17.24
N THR A 234 0.96 -12.66 16.69
CA THR A 234 1.84 -12.09 15.66
C THR A 234 3.19 -11.73 16.29
N ASP A 235 4.27 -12.33 15.81
CA ASP A 235 5.61 -12.05 16.30
C ASP A 235 6.10 -10.64 15.92
N ARG A 236 7.29 -10.26 16.39
CA ARG A 236 7.87 -8.94 16.09
C ARG A 236 8.19 -8.74 14.60
N GLU A 237 8.39 -9.80 13.83
CA GLU A 237 8.79 -9.73 12.42
C GLU A 237 7.56 -9.55 11.50
N GLN A 238 6.39 -10.02 11.92
CA GLN A 238 5.14 -9.92 11.15
C GLN A 238 4.36 -8.60 11.37
N ARG A 239 4.98 -7.62 12.05
CA ARG A 239 4.36 -6.35 12.44
C ARG A 239 3.89 -5.47 11.28
N GLU A 240 4.38 -5.66 10.07
CA GLU A 240 3.88 -4.93 8.89
C GLU A 240 2.41 -5.28 8.58
N THR A 241 1.97 -6.49 8.93
CA THR A 241 0.60 -6.97 8.73
C THR A 241 -0.38 -6.53 9.82
N PHE A 242 0.18 -6.00 10.92
CA PHE A 242 -0.54 -5.64 12.14
C PHE A 242 -1.64 -4.59 11.89
N GLY A 243 -1.37 -3.62 11.01
CA GLY A 243 -2.28 -2.49 10.79
C GLY A 243 -3.65 -2.93 10.25
N GLY A 244 -3.67 -3.84 9.28
CA GLY A 244 -4.93 -4.30 8.67
C GLY A 244 -5.72 -5.23 9.59
N LEU A 245 -5.03 -6.13 10.32
CA LEU A 245 -5.67 -6.99 11.34
C LEU A 245 -6.29 -6.16 12.47
N LEU A 246 -5.53 -5.19 12.99
CA LEU A 246 -5.97 -4.32 14.06
C LEU A 246 -7.12 -3.42 13.61
N THR A 247 -7.06 -2.90 12.39
CA THR A 247 -8.16 -2.16 11.77
C THR A 247 -9.43 -3.00 11.74
N GLY A 248 -9.34 -4.25 11.26
CA GLY A 248 -10.48 -5.16 11.25
C GLY A 248 -11.05 -5.40 12.65
N TYR A 249 -10.18 -5.58 13.65
CA TYR A 249 -10.61 -5.75 15.05
C TYR A 249 -11.35 -4.51 15.57
N VAL A 250 -10.82 -3.31 15.35
CA VAL A 250 -11.47 -2.06 15.76
C VAL A 250 -12.80 -1.87 15.06
N MET A 251 -12.93 -2.22 13.78
CA MET A 251 -14.19 -2.10 13.05
C MET A 251 -15.27 -3.02 13.60
N LEU A 252 -14.92 -4.25 14.01
CA LEU A 252 -15.87 -5.19 14.59
C LEU A 252 -16.17 -4.92 16.07
N ARG A 253 -15.22 -4.32 16.80
CA ARG A 253 -15.35 -3.99 18.24
C ARG A 253 -14.77 -2.60 18.54
N PRO A 254 -15.45 -1.50 18.16
CA PRO A 254 -14.89 -0.15 18.25
C PRO A 254 -14.38 0.23 19.64
N GLU A 255 -15.22 0.10 20.67
CA GLU A 255 -14.85 0.48 22.04
C GLU A 255 -13.64 -0.31 22.57
N ALA A 256 -13.67 -1.64 22.40
CA ALA A 256 -12.60 -2.52 22.86
C ALA A 256 -11.31 -2.35 22.05
N GLY A 257 -11.43 -2.17 20.72
CA GLY A 257 -10.32 -1.96 19.81
C GLY A 257 -9.58 -0.67 20.08
N TRP A 258 -10.29 0.45 20.24
CA TRP A 258 -9.68 1.72 20.58
C TRP A 258 -8.98 1.70 21.95
N LYS A 259 -9.62 1.06 22.95
CA LYS A 259 -9.00 0.87 24.26
C LYS A 259 -7.72 0.03 24.15
N TRP A 260 -7.72 -0.98 23.29
CA TRP A 260 -6.56 -1.82 23.04
C TRP A 260 -5.42 -1.03 22.39
N ILE A 261 -5.70 -0.19 21.38
CA ILE A 261 -4.72 0.72 20.77
C ILE A 261 -4.10 1.63 21.84
N GLU A 262 -4.92 2.26 22.68
CA GLU A 262 -4.46 3.17 23.74
C GLU A 262 -3.53 2.46 24.74
N GLN A 263 -3.91 1.26 25.17
CA GLN A 263 -3.08 0.43 26.05
C GLN A 263 -1.78 -0.01 25.38
N ARG A 264 -1.82 -0.33 24.09
CA ARG A 264 -0.64 -0.79 23.36
C ARG A 264 0.38 0.32 23.16
N PHE A 265 -0.06 1.54 22.90
CA PHE A 265 0.83 2.72 22.90
C PHE A 265 1.50 2.93 24.27
N ALA A 266 0.74 2.84 25.36
CA ALA A 266 1.28 2.99 26.71
C ALA A 266 2.31 1.91 27.08
N ASN A 267 2.09 0.69 26.59
CA ASN A 267 2.92 -0.49 26.85
C ASN A 267 3.93 -0.78 25.73
N ALA A 268 4.14 0.13 24.77
CA ALA A 268 4.96 -0.07 23.58
C ALA A 268 6.46 -0.15 23.91
N SER A 269 6.84 -1.16 24.67
CA SER A 269 8.20 -1.71 24.81
C SER A 269 8.68 -2.39 23.51
N GLY A 270 7.82 -2.45 22.49
CA GLY A 270 8.07 -3.10 21.21
C GLY A 270 8.94 -2.32 20.22
N GLY A 271 9.34 -1.09 20.53
CA GLY A 271 10.17 -0.24 19.67
C GLY A 271 9.37 0.51 18.60
N LEU A 272 10.06 1.38 17.85
CA LEU A 272 9.47 2.33 16.89
C LEU A 272 8.57 1.69 15.83
N SER A 273 8.93 0.51 15.30
CA SER A 273 8.14 -0.18 14.27
C SER A 273 6.70 -0.47 14.70
N GLU A 274 6.50 -0.88 15.96
CA GLU A 274 5.15 -1.14 16.48
C GLU A 274 4.36 0.15 16.69
N LYS A 275 5.02 1.20 17.18
CA LYS A 275 4.42 2.53 17.30
C LYS A 275 3.93 3.05 15.95
N LEU A 276 4.74 2.88 14.89
CA LEU A 276 4.37 3.30 13.53
C LEU A 276 3.20 2.49 12.96
N ALA A 277 3.13 1.18 13.21
CA ALA A 277 2.00 0.36 12.79
C ALA A 277 0.69 0.75 13.51
N LEU A 278 0.75 1.04 14.81
CA LEU A 278 -0.37 1.57 15.58
C LEU A 278 -0.80 2.95 15.04
N LEU A 279 0.17 3.84 14.80
CA LEU A 279 -0.10 5.18 14.27
C LEU A 279 -0.77 5.11 12.89
N GLY A 280 -0.26 4.28 11.98
CA GLY A 280 -0.87 4.06 10.67
C GLY A 280 -2.32 3.54 10.77
N THR A 281 -2.60 2.70 11.76
CA THR A 281 -3.98 2.25 12.05
C THR A 281 -4.87 3.40 12.49
N VAL A 282 -4.38 4.26 13.39
CA VAL A 282 -5.12 5.45 13.84
C VAL A 282 -5.40 6.40 12.69
N GLN A 283 -4.40 6.66 11.84
CA GLN A 283 -4.54 7.51 10.65
C GLN A 283 -5.56 6.94 9.66
N PHE A 284 -5.53 5.62 9.41
CA PHE A 284 -6.52 4.96 8.56
C PHE A 284 -7.94 5.11 9.12
N LEU A 285 -8.13 4.83 10.41
CA LEU A 285 -9.43 4.95 11.07
C LEU A 285 -9.92 6.41 11.12
N GLN A 286 -9.00 7.38 11.25
CA GLN A 286 -9.29 8.80 11.12
C GLN A 286 -9.84 9.12 9.75
N GLN A 287 -9.15 8.70 8.69
CA GLN A 287 -9.56 8.99 7.31
C GLN A 287 -10.91 8.36 6.99
N ARG A 288 -11.15 7.16 7.50
CA ARG A 288 -12.39 6.41 7.29
C ARG A 288 -13.60 7.06 7.96
N ASN A 289 -13.48 7.46 9.23
CA ASN A 289 -14.57 8.11 9.95
C ASN A 289 -14.03 9.19 10.91
N PRO A 290 -13.73 10.40 10.38
CA PRO A 290 -13.10 11.44 11.17
C PRO A 290 -13.95 11.88 12.37
N ALA A 291 -15.26 12.03 12.17
CA ALA A 291 -16.16 12.54 13.20
C ALA A 291 -16.27 11.55 14.38
N ALA A 292 -16.44 10.25 14.11
CA ALA A 292 -16.60 9.25 15.16
C ALA A 292 -15.30 8.94 15.91
N SER A 293 -14.14 9.14 15.28
CA SER A 293 -12.84 8.80 15.87
C SER A 293 -12.16 9.97 16.58
N ARG A 294 -12.50 11.22 16.25
CA ARG A 294 -11.79 12.43 16.68
C ARG A 294 -11.50 12.52 18.18
N GLU A 295 -12.51 12.36 19.04
CA GLU A 295 -12.32 12.49 20.50
C GLU A 295 -11.32 11.46 21.03
N THR A 296 -11.44 10.22 20.58
CA THR A 296 -10.54 9.13 20.96
C THR A 296 -9.13 9.37 20.44
N ILE A 297 -8.99 9.84 19.20
CA ILE A 297 -7.69 10.16 18.61
C ILE A 297 -7.02 11.30 19.36
N LEU A 298 -7.73 12.38 19.67
CA LEU A 298 -7.18 13.49 20.47
C LEU A 298 -6.68 13.00 21.83
N ARG A 299 -7.44 12.13 22.51
CA ARG A 299 -7.01 11.55 23.80
C ARG A 299 -5.72 10.74 23.67
N ILE A 300 -5.58 9.94 22.62
CA ILE A 300 -4.36 9.17 22.34
C ILE A 300 -3.21 10.12 21.99
N TYR A 301 -3.42 11.02 21.04
CA TYR A 301 -2.41 11.95 20.52
C TYR A 301 -1.90 12.89 21.61
N HIS A 302 -2.76 13.30 22.54
CA HIS A 302 -2.35 14.08 23.69
C HIS A 302 -1.29 13.36 24.53
N LYS A 303 -1.38 12.03 24.67
CA LYS A 303 -0.36 11.24 25.36
C LYS A 303 0.90 11.07 24.52
N LEU A 304 0.73 10.86 23.21
CA LEU A 304 1.84 10.62 22.27
C LEU A 304 2.68 11.86 21.97
N LEU A 305 2.17 13.07 22.17
CA LEU A 305 2.97 14.30 22.07
C LEU A 305 4.08 14.40 23.15
N LEU A 306 4.03 13.56 24.18
CA LEU A 306 5.13 13.38 25.14
C LEU A 306 6.17 12.36 24.67
N ASP A 307 5.89 11.60 23.61
CA ASP A 307 6.78 10.61 23.03
C ASP A 307 7.71 11.27 22.00
N ARG A 308 9.00 11.30 22.30
CA ARG A 308 10.02 11.92 21.44
C ARG A 308 10.12 11.28 20.05
N ASP A 309 9.70 10.02 19.89
CA ASP A 309 9.81 9.30 18.63
C ASP A 309 8.63 9.58 17.68
N LEU A 310 7.53 10.14 18.21
CA LEU A 310 6.28 10.34 17.47
C LEU A 310 5.84 11.79 17.42
N CYS A 311 6.41 12.68 18.23
CA CYS A 311 5.94 14.06 18.38
C CYS A 311 5.87 14.82 17.05
N ASP A 312 6.84 14.64 16.15
CA ASP A 312 6.84 15.24 14.82
C ASP A 312 5.70 14.69 13.95
N LEU A 313 5.52 13.36 13.92
CA LEU A 313 4.47 12.69 13.14
C LEU A 313 3.07 13.10 13.62
N ILE A 314 2.86 13.12 14.94
CA ILE A 314 1.60 13.51 15.56
C ILE A 314 1.29 14.99 15.31
N THR A 315 2.31 15.85 15.40
CA THR A 315 2.19 17.28 15.09
C THR A 315 1.77 17.48 13.63
N GLU A 316 2.38 16.74 12.71
CA GLU A 316 2.07 16.82 11.28
C GLU A 316 0.66 16.29 10.96
N ASP A 317 0.23 15.19 11.59
CA ASP A 317 -1.14 14.68 11.46
C ASP A 317 -2.18 15.72 11.89
N LEU A 318 -2.01 16.29 13.09
CA LEU A 318 -2.91 17.32 13.60
C LEU A 318 -2.94 18.57 12.71
N ARG A 319 -1.78 18.96 12.16
CA ARG A 319 -1.70 20.06 11.17
C ARG A 319 -2.52 19.74 9.92
N ARG A 320 -2.31 18.56 9.32
CA ARG A 320 -3.00 18.13 8.09
C ARG A 320 -4.50 18.01 8.28
N TRP A 321 -4.93 17.50 9.44
CA TRP A 321 -6.34 17.40 9.80
C TRP A 321 -6.94 18.72 10.28
N LYS A 322 -6.09 19.75 10.46
CA LYS A 322 -6.46 21.07 10.99
C LYS A 322 -7.13 20.97 12.37
N TRP A 323 -6.59 20.09 13.21
CA TRP A 323 -7.03 19.89 14.59
C TRP A 323 -6.11 20.67 15.53
N TRP A 324 -6.64 21.76 16.06
CA TRP A 324 -5.87 22.74 16.83
C TRP A 324 -5.94 22.55 18.35
N ASP A 325 -6.64 21.50 18.82
CA ASP A 325 -6.93 21.25 20.23
C ASP A 325 -5.68 21.07 21.10
N CYS A 326 -4.57 20.65 20.50
CA CYS A 326 -3.30 20.41 21.21
C CYS A 326 -2.28 21.55 21.01
N THR A 327 -2.70 22.73 20.51
CA THR A 327 -1.79 23.84 20.15
C THR A 327 -0.83 24.19 21.28
N ASP A 328 -1.33 24.47 22.49
CA ASP A 328 -0.48 24.88 23.60
C ASP A 328 0.57 23.81 23.96
N MET A 329 0.17 22.54 23.94
CA MET A 329 1.08 21.45 24.24
C MET A 329 2.14 21.30 23.15
N ILE A 330 1.77 21.36 21.87
CA ILE A 330 2.69 21.30 20.72
C ILE A 330 3.72 22.43 20.80
N LEU A 331 3.26 23.68 20.97
CA LEU A 331 4.15 24.84 21.03
C LEU A 331 5.09 24.78 22.24
N SER A 332 4.62 24.27 23.38
CA SER A 332 5.45 24.11 24.58
C SER A 332 6.63 23.14 24.38
N ARG A 333 6.53 22.19 23.42
CA ARG A 333 7.63 21.25 23.14
C ARG A 333 8.84 21.92 22.49
N PHE A 334 8.65 23.06 21.82
CA PHE A 334 9.72 23.71 21.06
C PHE A 334 10.94 24.10 21.92
N GLY A 335 10.68 24.55 23.15
CA GLY A 335 11.70 24.94 24.12
C GLY A 335 12.26 23.80 24.97
N ASP A 336 11.72 22.59 24.87
CA ASP A 336 12.15 21.44 25.65
C ASP A 336 13.37 20.78 24.98
N ALA A 337 14.46 20.62 25.74
CA ALA A 337 15.70 20.01 25.25
C ALA A 337 15.51 18.57 24.76
N THR A 338 14.52 17.85 25.30
CA THR A 338 14.16 16.49 24.88
C THR A 338 13.66 16.43 23.43
N PHE A 339 13.11 17.55 22.93
CA PHE A 339 12.51 17.70 21.60
C PHE A 339 13.33 18.63 20.69
N ALA A 340 14.62 18.80 20.98
CA ALA A 340 15.50 19.72 20.26
C ALA A 340 15.88 19.27 18.83
N ALA A 341 15.46 18.08 18.40
CA ALA A 341 15.75 17.57 17.07
C ALA A 341 15.16 18.51 16.00
N PRO A 342 15.92 18.88 14.94
CA PRO A 342 15.45 19.81 13.91
C PRO A 342 14.13 19.40 13.26
N ILE A 343 13.91 18.10 13.05
CA ILE A 343 12.67 17.58 12.45
C ILE A 343 11.43 17.93 13.31
N VAL A 344 11.55 17.81 14.64
CA VAL A 344 10.46 18.15 15.57
C VAL A 344 10.24 19.66 15.61
N ARG A 345 11.31 20.45 15.75
CA ARG A 345 11.21 21.93 15.78
C ARG A 345 10.63 22.50 14.49
N ASN A 346 11.07 22.01 13.34
CA ASN A 346 10.55 22.43 12.04
C ASN A 346 9.08 22.01 11.87
N GLY A 347 8.70 20.82 12.35
CA GLY A 347 7.29 20.39 12.40
C GLY A 347 6.42 21.33 13.23
N ILE A 348 6.89 21.77 14.40
CA ILE A 348 6.17 22.74 15.26
C ILE A 348 6.06 24.12 14.59
N LEU A 349 7.13 24.62 13.96
CA LEU A 349 7.07 25.88 13.20
C LEU A 349 6.09 25.79 12.03
N ARG A 350 6.09 24.65 11.30
CA ARG A 350 5.13 24.38 10.21
C ARG A 350 3.70 24.30 10.71
N TYR A 351 3.46 23.67 11.86
CA TYR A 351 2.16 23.65 12.53
C TYR A 351 1.70 25.08 12.86
N ALA A 352 2.53 25.87 13.52
CA ALA A 352 2.21 27.24 13.92
C ALA A 352 2.03 28.21 12.74
N LEU A 353 2.71 27.98 11.61
CA LEU A 353 2.47 28.75 10.38
C LEU A 353 1.13 28.38 9.70
N THR A 354 0.60 27.19 9.97
CA THR A 354 -0.67 26.73 9.38
C THR A 354 -1.87 27.08 10.26
N CYS A 355 -1.70 27.06 11.58
CA CYS A 355 -2.72 27.45 12.56
C CYS A 355 -2.76 28.98 12.71
N ASP A 356 -3.80 29.64 12.19
CA ASP A 356 -3.96 31.09 12.27
C ASP A 356 -4.70 31.54 13.56
N ASP A 357 -4.32 30.96 14.70
CA ASP A 357 -4.76 31.42 16.02
C ASP A 357 -3.77 32.44 16.62
N ALA A 358 -4.24 33.26 17.57
CA ALA A 358 -3.44 34.27 18.25
C ALA A 358 -2.18 33.69 18.91
N THR A 359 -2.27 32.51 19.53
CA THR A 359 -1.14 31.86 20.18
C THR A 359 -0.06 31.46 19.18
N CYS A 360 -0.44 30.90 18.03
CA CYS A 360 0.48 30.53 16.96
C CYS A 360 1.13 31.77 16.31
N ARG A 361 0.37 32.83 16.07
CA ARG A 361 0.93 34.10 15.55
C ARG A 361 1.97 34.69 16.50
N ALA A 362 1.68 34.72 17.81
CA ALA A 362 2.62 35.19 18.81
C ALA A 362 3.88 34.32 18.86
N PHE A 363 3.72 32.99 18.77
CA PHE A 363 4.82 32.05 18.71
C PHE A 363 5.72 32.27 17.49
N ILE A 364 5.15 32.42 16.29
CA ILE A 364 5.94 32.70 15.08
C ILE A 364 6.64 34.06 15.18
N ALA A 365 5.96 35.09 15.69
CA ALA A 365 6.56 36.41 15.87
C ALA A 365 7.79 36.35 16.80
N LYS A 366 7.71 35.59 17.89
CA LYS A 366 8.82 35.38 18.83
C LYS A 366 10.05 34.74 18.18
N HIS A 367 9.84 33.78 17.28
CA HIS A 367 10.93 32.98 16.68
C HIS A 367 11.36 33.48 15.29
N ARG A 368 10.71 34.50 14.74
CA ARG A 368 10.94 34.97 13.35
C ARG A 368 12.38 35.38 13.08
N ALA A 369 13.03 36.07 14.01
CA ALA A 369 14.39 36.54 13.82
C ALA A 369 15.41 35.39 13.83
N GLU A 370 15.23 34.41 14.72
CA GLU A 370 16.14 33.27 14.89
C GLU A 370 15.96 32.22 13.78
N TYR A 371 14.73 32.01 13.30
CA TYR A 371 14.38 30.95 12.33
C TYR A 371 13.96 31.50 10.97
N ALA A 372 14.45 32.68 10.56
CA ALA A 372 13.99 33.39 9.36
C ALA A 372 14.07 32.55 8.07
N GLU A 373 15.22 31.90 7.82
CA GLU A 373 15.42 31.06 6.63
C GLU A 373 14.50 29.82 6.66
N ILE A 374 14.48 29.10 7.79
CA ILE A 374 13.63 27.91 7.97
C ILE A 374 12.15 28.25 7.79
N LEU A 375 11.70 29.39 8.30
CA LEU A 375 10.32 29.84 8.12
C LEU A 375 9.99 30.14 6.66
N ALA A 376 10.92 30.73 5.91
CA ALA A 376 10.75 30.97 4.48
C ALA A 376 10.62 29.64 3.70
N ASP A 377 11.49 28.68 3.96
CA ASP A 377 11.45 27.35 3.33
C ASP A 377 10.15 26.62 3.65
N ILE A 378 9.70 26.67 4.90
CA ILE A 378 8.43 26.07 5.31
C ILE A 378 7.25 26.75 4.61
N GLN A 379 7.24 28.07 4.50
CA GLN A 379 6.18 28.81 3.81
C GLN A 379 6.10 28.46 2.33
N GLU A 380 7.24 28.33 1.65
CA GLU A 380 7.32 27.88 0.27
C GLU A 380 6.75 26.46 0.12
N SER A 381 7.19 25.53 0.99
CA SER A 381 6.66 24.17 1.02
C SER A 381 5.14 24.11 1.25
N LEU A 382 4.62 24.93 2.16
CA LEU A 382 3.17 25.02 2.42
C LEU A 382 2.41 25.66 1.24
N GLN A 383 3.03 26.54 0.47
CA GLN A 383 2.43 27.05 -0.77
C GLN A 383 2.29 25.94 -1.81
N PHE A 384 3.34 25.13 -2.02
CA PHE A 384 3.27 23.99 -2.93
C PHE A 384 2.17 22.98 -2.53
N GLU A 385 2.01 22.68 -1.24
CA GLU A 385 0.91 21.83 -0.76
C GLU A 385 -0.47 22.43 -1.10
N ARG A 386 -0.68 23.71 -0.80
CA ARG A 386 -1.93 24.41 -1.12
C ARG A 386 -2.25 24.39 -2.61
N ASP A 387 -1.25 24.60 -3.46
CA ASP A 387 -1.42 24.55 -4.91
C ASP A 387 -1.77 23.14 -5.39
N ALA A 388 -1.19 22.09 -4.78
CA ALA A 388 -1.53 20.71 -5.07
C ALA A 388 -2.97 20.36 -4.64
N GLU A 389 -3.41 20.80 -3.46
CA GLU A 389 -4.79 20.66 -2.98
C GLU A 389 -5.79 21.38 -3.89
N ASN A 390 -5.45 22.58 -4.36
CA ASN A 390 -6.31 23.34 -5.28
C ASN A 390 -6.45 22.64 -6.64
N ARG A 391 -5.34 22.08 -7.17
CA ARG A 391 -5.38 21.28 -8.41
C ARG A 391 -6.21 20.02 -8.27
N SER A 392 -6.09 19.30 -7.15
CA SER A 392 -6.88 18.07 -6.94
C SER A 392 -8.37 18.35 -6.81
N ARG A 393 -8.74 19.45 -6.13
CA ARG A 393 -10.15 19.92 -6.07
C ARG A 393 -10.70 20.33 -7.42
N SER A 394 -9.92 21.04 -8.23
CA SER A 394 -10.34 21.47 -9.57
C SER A 394 -10.52 20.29 -10.54
N ASN A 395 -9.82 19.17 -10.32
CA ASN A 395 -9.90 17.97 -11.15
C ASN A 395 -10.86 16.91 -10.60
N ALA A 396 -11.52 17.17 -9.45
CA ALA A 396 -12.51 16.26 -8.91
C ALA A 396 -13.76 16.26 -9.82
N PRO A 397 -14.23 15.10 -10.31
CA PRO A 397 -15.46 15.04 -11.10
C PRO A 397 -16.62 15.63 -10.30
N MET A 398 -17.36 16.58 -10.90
CA MET A 398 -18.60 17.13 -10.34
C MET A 398 -19.63 16.01 -10.18
N ASN A 399 -19.60 15.32 -9.05
CA ASN A 399 -20.73 14.49 -8.63
C ASN A 399 -21.84 15.44 -8.18
N SER A 400 -22.80 15.67 -9.08
CA SER A 400 -24.05 16.38 -8.78
C SER A 400 -24.84 15.58 -7.75
N ALA A 401 -24.61 15.86 -6.47
CA ALA A 401 -25.50 15.42 -5.40
C ALA A 401 -26.82 16.19 -5.52
N LYS A 402 -27.78 15.63 -6.27
CA LYS A 402 -29.19 15.94 -6.06
C LYS A 402 -29.57 15.38 -4.68
N SER A 403 -29.78 16.27 -3.72
CA SER A 403 -30.48 15.97 -2.48
C SER A 403 -31.91 15.50 -2.82
N PRO A 404 -32.38 14.34 -2.33
CA PRO A 404 -33.80 14.10 -2.19
C PRO A 404 -34.30 14.88 -0.97
N ARG A 405 -35.43 15.55 -1.18
CA ARG A 405 -36.26 16.18 -0.14
C ARG A 405 -36.90 15.14 0.77
#